data_AF-A0A949I2Q1-F1
#
_entry.id   AF-A0A949I2Q1-F1
#
_cell.length_a   1.000
_cell.length_b   1.000
_cell.length_c   1.000
_cell.angle_alpha   90.00
_cell.angle_beta   90.00
_cell.angle_gamma   90.00
#
_symmetry.space_group_name_H-M   'P 1'
#
loop_
_entity.id
_entity.type
_entity.pdbx_description
1 polymer ?
#
loop_
_entity_poly.entity_id
_entity_poly.type
_entity_poly.pdbx_seq_one_letter_code
_entity_poly.pdbx_strand_id
1 'polypeptide(L)'
;GLWGYVFKDYQKKRIITFAYPLSDIRGAGYNAYQSTIAVGSGRLFGKGIGYGTQSKLKFLPEYQTDFIFAAYAEEWGFFGVILLFSLYGILVWRIISNAYQGATNFEILYGAGLAILFMSHFVINAGMNIGLLPVTGITLPFMSYGGTHLLGSFVGLGILMGMRRYRMTTHRDVMKNEFLGL
;
A
#
# COMPACT_ATOMS: atom_id res chain seq x y z
N GLY A 1 -20.21 -1.67 27.22
CA GLY A 1 -20.11 -0.96 25.92
C GLY A 1 -19.30 -1.77 24.93
N LEU A 2 -19.34 -1.42 23.63
CA LEU A 2 -18.65 -2.12 22.53
C LEU A 2 -17.18 -2.47 22.84
N TRP A 3 -16.49 -1.60 23.59
CA TRP A 3 -15.14 -1.84 24.08
C TRP A 3 -14.98 -3.15 24.86
N GLY A 4 -15.89 -3.48 25.77
CA GLY A 4 -15.79 -4.69 26.60
C GLY A 4 -16.21 -5.98 25.88
N TYR A 5 -17.13 -5.90 24.92
CA TYR A 5 -17.84 -7.07 24.39
C TYR A 5 -17.57 -7.39 22.91
N VAL A 6 -17.07 -6.42 22.12
CA VAL A 6 -16.86 -6.61 20.67
C VAL A 6 -15.38 -6.65 20.30
N PHE A 7 -14.57 -5.78 20.89
CA PHE A 7 -13.14 -5.74 20.56
C PHE A 7 -12.39 -6.89 21.22
N LYS A 8 -11.57 -7.59 20.43
CA LYS A 8 -10.56 -8.52 20.93
C LYS A 8 -9.42 -7.72 21.57
N ASP A 9 -8.71 -8.33 22.51
CA ASP A 9 -7.68 -7.61 23.28
C ASP A 9 -6.53 -7.10 22.41
N TYR A 10 -6.17 -7.81 21.34
CA TYR A 10 -5.17 -7.29 20.38
C TYR A 10 -5.64 -6.05 19.62
N GLN A 11 -6.94 -5.93 19.33
CA GLN A 11 -7.51 -4.77 18.64
C GLN A 11 -7.51 -3.56 19.56
N LYS A 12 -7.89 -3.76 20.83
CA LYS A 12 -7.77 -2.73 21.88
C LYS A 12 -6.32 -2.27 22.03
N LYS A 13 -5.39 -3.22 22.08
CA LYS A 13 -3.95 -2.92 22.19
C LYS A 13 -3.48 -2.06 21.02
N ARG A 14 -3.85 -2.38 19.76
CA ARG A 14 -3.50 -1.53 18.60
C ARG A 14 -4.04 -0.10 18.72
N ILE A 15 -5.28 0.07 19.18
CA ILE A 15 -5.89 1.40 19.36
C ILE A 15 -5.19 2.17 20.48
N ILE A 16 -4.96 1.54 21.65
CA ILE A 16 -4.30 2.16 22.79
C ILE A 16 -2.86 2.54 22.43
N THR A 17 -2.10 1.62 21.82
CA THR A 17 -0.72 1.87 21.42
C THR A 17 -0.61 2.93 20.31
N PHE A 18 -1.61 3.06 19.45
CA PHE A 18 -1.67 4.16 18.49
C PHE A 18 -1.93 5.51 19.16
N ALA A 19 -2.89 5.58 20.10
CA ALA A 19 -3.21 6.80 20.83
C ALA A 19 -2.12 7.22 21.82
N TYR A 20 -1.45 6.24 22.44
CA TYR A 20 -0.38 6.44 23.42
C TYR A 20 0.85 5.58 23.07
N PRO A 21 1.63 5.94 22.04
CA PRO A 21 2.78 5.16 21.59
C PRO A 21 3.83 4.95 22.68
N LEU A 22 4.01 5.97 23.53
CA LEU A 22 4.98 5.96 24.63
C LEU A 22 4.61 5.03 25.79
N SER A 23 3.38 4.52 25.83
CA SER A 23 2.96 3.52 26.82
C SER A 23 3.52 2.12 26.55
N ASP A 24 3.95 1.84 25.31
CA ASP A 24 4.52 0.56 24.88
C ASP A 24 5.91 0.76 24.26
N ILE A 25 6.90 1.00 25.14
CA ILE A 25 8.28 1.35 24.82
C ILE A 25 9.08 0.15 24.25
N ARG A 26 8.53 -1.06 24.26
CA ARG A 26 9.20 -2.28 23.75
C ARG A 26 8.42 -3.04 22.67
N GLY A 27 7.18 -2.62 22.38
CA GLY A 27 6.30 -3.31 21.44
C GLY A 27 6.02 -2.51 20.17
N ALA A 28 4.78 -2.59 19.69
CA ALA A 28 4.38 -1.97 18.44
C ALA A 28 4.47 -0.43 18.48
N GLY A 29 4.31 0.17 19.66
CA GLY A 29 4.41 1.63 19.87
C GLY A 29 5.82 2.16 19.64
N TYR A 30 6.82 1.42 20.14
CA TYR A 30 8.23 1.71 19.87
C TYR A 30 8.55 1.68 18.38
N ASN A 31 8.11 0.64 17.67
CA ASN A 31 8.39 0.50 16.23
C ASN A 31 7.74 1.64 15.42
N ALA A 32 6.49 2.00 15.73
CA ALA A 32 5.81 3.13 15.09
C ALA A 32 6.49 4.49 15.39
N TYR A 33 6.98 4.66 16.62
CA TYR A 33 7.71 5.85 17.01
C TYR A 33 9.06 5.95 16.27
N GLN A 34 9.82 4.85 16.23
CA GLN A 34 11.09 4.78 15.52
C GLN A 34 10.93 4.94 14.00
N SER A 35 9.85 4.41 13.41
CA SER A 35 9.59 4.58 11.97
C SER A 35 9.36 6.04 11.62
N THR A 36 8.63 6.76 12.48
CA THR A 36 8.36 8.18 12.30
C THR A 36 9.66 8.99 12.39
N ILE A 37 10.55 8.65 13.33
CA ILE A 37 11.89 9.26 13.43
C ILE A 37 12.73 8.93 12.19
N ALA A 38 12.70 7.70 11.70
CA ALA A 38 13.45 7.27 10.53
C ALA A 38 13.06 8.11 9.30
N VAL A 39 11.75 8.23 9.03
CA VAL A 39 11.22 9.09 7.96
C VAL A 39 11.68 10.53 8.14
N GLY A 40 11.54 11.10 9.34
CA GLY A 40 11.97 12.47 9.61
C GLY A 40 13.49 12.69 9.45
N SER A 41 14.30 11.68 9.74
CA SER A 41 15.76 11.77 9.66
C SER A 41 16.31 11.77 8.23
N GLY A 42 15.52 11.37 7.24
CA GLY A 42 15.89 11.39 5.83
C GLY A 42 16.04 12.80 5.24
N ARG A 43 15.42 13.83 5.82
CA ARG A 43 15.47 15.22 5.32
C ARG A 43 15.13 15.28 3.80
N LEU A 44 15.73 16.20 3.05
CA LEU A 44 15.45 16.36 1.62
C LEU A 44 16.11 15.29 0.73
N PHE A 45 17.38 14.94 1.01
CA PHE A 45 18.21 14.10 0.13
C PHE A 45 18.44 12.68 0.64
N GLY A 46 17.98 12.36 1.84
CA GLY A 46 18.24 11.09 2.49
C GLY A 46 19.61 11.04 3.15
N LYS A 47 19.89 9.92 3.81
CA LYS A 47 21.22 9.61 4.37
C LYS A 47 22.14 8.89 3.38
N GLY A 48 21.62 8.47 2.23
CA GLY A 48 22.33 7.63 1.26
C GLY A 48 21.92 6.16 1.38
N ILE A 49 21.92 5.47 0.24
CA ILE A 49 21.50 4.07 0.12
C ILE A 49 22.40 3.19 0.99
N GLY A 50 21.79 2.38 1.86
CA GLY A 50 22.49 1.51 2.79
C GLY A 50 23.12 2.22 3.99
N TYR A 51 22.92 3.53 4.14
CA TYR A 51 23.37 4.32 5.30
C TYR A 51 22.23 4.68 6.26
N GLY A 52 21.06 4.06 6.12
CA GLY A 52 19.92 4.23 7.02
C GLY A 52 20.21 3.72 8.42
N THR A 53 20.52 4.63 9.35
CA THR A 53 20.91 4.29 10.72
C THR A 53 19.80 3.63 11.53
N GLN A 54 18.54 4.05 11.39
CA GLN A 54 17.42 3.47 12.14
C GLN A 54 17.05 2.09 11.61
N SER A 55 17.13 1.94 10.29
CA SER A 55 16.80 0.71 9.57
C SER A 55 17.88 -0.37 9.75
N LYS A 56 19.18 -0.02 9.67
CA LYS A 56 20.29 -0.99 9.79
C LYS A 56 20.59 -1.44 11.20
N LEU A 57 20.45 -0.55 12.19
CA LEU A 57 20.79 -0.85 13.58
C LEU A 57 19.70 -1.67 14.31
N LYS A 58 18.74 -2.25 13.55
CA LYS A 58 17.63 -3.08 14.05
C LYS A 58 16.72 -2.37 15.07
N PHE A 59 16.67 -1.04 15.06
CA PHE A 59 15.68 -0.29 15.83
C PHE A 59 14.26 -0.48 15.27
N LEU A 60 14.15 -0.95 14.02
CA LEU A 60 12.92 -1.39 13.36
C LEU A 60 12.98 -2.90 13.11
N PRO A 61 12.42 -3.73 14.00
CA PRO A 61 12.13 -5.13 13.66
C PRO A 61 11.30 -5.14 12.38
N GLU A 62 11.62 -6.00 11.41
CA GLU A 62 10.87 -6.12 10.16
C GLU A 62 10.90 -4.88 9.24
N TYR A 63 12.01 -4.12 9.22
CA TYR A 63 12.19 -2.99 8.31
C TYR A 63 12.10 -3.36 6.82
N GLN A 64 12.32 -4.62 6.46
CA GLN A 64 12.21 -5.08 5.08
C GLN A 64 10.77 -5.34 4.63
N THR A 65 9.84 -5.45 5.59
CA THR A 65 8.44 -5.81 5.32
C THR A 65 7.52 -4.67 5.71
N ASP A 66 7.15 -4.58 6.99
CA ASP A 66 6.15 -3.65 7.51
C ASP A 66 6.64 -2.19 7.51
N PHE A 67 7.94 -1.97 7.74
CA PHE A 67 8.54 -0.64 7.86
C PHE A 67 9.42 -0.23 6.67
N ILE A 68 9.23 -0.87 5.51
CA ILE A 68 10.05 -0.61 4.30
C ILE A 68 9.94 0.84 3.83
N PHE A 69 8.77 1.47 3.98
CA PHE A 69 8.60 2.88 3.61
C PHE A 69 9.46 3.79 4.48
N ALA A 70 9.53 3.53 5.80
CA ALA A 70 10.36 4.32 6.69
C ALA A 70 11.86 4.17 6.37
N ALA A 71 12.29 2.95 6.05
CA ALA A 71 13.66 2.70 5.62
C ALA A 71 14.00 3.40 4.30
N TYR A 72 13.11 3.31 3.31
CA TYR A 72 13.28 4.00 2.03
C TYR A 72 13.32 5.52 2.19
N ALA A 73 12.44 6.09 3.00
CA ALA A 73 12.40 7.52 3.28
C ALA A 73 13.65 8.00 4.04
N GLU A 74 14.20 7.21 4.95
CA GLU A 74 15.46 7.51 5.64
C GLU A 74 16.63 7.59 4.64
N GLU A 75 16.70 6.66 3.69
CA GLU A 75 17.83 6.55 2.77
C GLU A 75 17.76 7.52 1.60
N TRP A 76 16.59 7.75 1.03
CA TRP A 76 16.39 8.59 -0.16
C TRP A 76 15.83 9.99 0.12
N GLY A 77 15.33 10.22 1.33
CA GLY A 77 14.75 11.49 1.74
C GLY A 77 13.47 11.85 0.98
N PHE A 78 13.10 13.12 1.08
CA PHE A 78 11.88 13.68 0.51
C PHE A 78 11.75 13.46 -1.00
N PHE A 79 12.82 13.67 -1.77
CA PHE A 79 12.77 13.47 -3.23
C PHE A 79 12.56 12.01 -3.61
N GLY A 80 13.14 11.08 -2.86
CA GLY A 80 12.85 9.65 -3.02
C GLY A 80 11.38 9.35 -2.76
N VAL A 81 10.83 9.88 -1.67
CA VAL A 81 9.41 9.69 -1.35
C VAL A 81 8.51 10.21 -2.46
N ILE A 82 8.78 11.40 -3.03
CA ILE A 82 8.04 11.92 -4.19
C ILE A 82 8.14 10.98 -5.39
N LEU A 83 9.34 10.46 -5.68
CA LEU A 83 9.53 9.51 -6.77
C LEU A 83 8.70 8.24 -6.55
N LEU A 84 8.74 7.67 -5.34
CA LEU A 84 7.96 6.48 -4.99
C LEU A 84 6.45 6.73 -5.12
N PHE A 85 5.96 7.85 -4.60
CA PHE A 85 4.55 8.25 -4.73
C PHE A 85 4.14 8.41 -6.19
N SER A 86 5.02 8.99 -7.01
CA SER A 86 4.78 9.19 -8.45
C SER A 86 4.71 7.86 -9.19
N LEU A 87 5.62 6.92 -8.90
CA LEU A 87 5.61 5.57 -9.50
C LEU A 87 4.34 4.80 -9.14
N TYR A 88 3.91 4.86 -7.88
CA TYR A 88 2.65 4.28 -7.43
C TYR A 88 1.43 4.94 -8.08
N GLY A 89 1.44 6.27 -8.22
CA GLY A 89 0.41 7.02 -8.93
C GLY A 89 0.31 6.58 -10.39
N ILE A 90 1.44 6.42 -11.08
CA ILE A 90 1.49 5.92 -12.46
C ILE A 90 0.94 4.49 -12.54
N LEU A 91 1.31 3.61 -11.61
CA LEU A 91 0.81 2.24 -11.56
C LEU A 91 -0.72 2.21 -11.43
N VAL A 92 -1.27 2.92 -10.43
CA VAL A 92 -2.72 2.97 -10.19
C VAL A 92 -3.45 3.60 -11.39
N TRP A 93 -2.90 4.68 -11.94
CA TRP A 93 -3.45 5.31 -13.14
C TRP A 93 -3.49 4.35 -14.33
N ARG A 94 -2.42 3.58 -14.56
CA ARG A 94 -2.37 2.55 -15.61
C ARG A 94 -3.41 1.46 -15.36
N ILE A 95 -3.58 0.98 -14.14
CA ILE A 95 -4.60 -0.04 -13.81
C ILE A 95 -5.99 0.49 -14.13
N ILE A 96 -6.32 1.70 -13.66
CA ILE A 96 -7.62 2.34 -13.90
C ILE A 96 -7.85 2.58 -15.39
N SER A 97 -6.84 3.07 -16.11
CA SER A 97 -6.90 3.30 -17.56
C SER A 97 -7.15 2.01 -18.35
N ASN A 98 -6.56 0.88 -17.93
CA ASN A 98 -6.85 -0.42 -18.53
C ASN A 98 -8.25 -0.91 -18.14
N ALA A 99 -8.67 -0.73 -16.89
CA ALA A 99 -10.00 -1.11 -16.42
C ALA A 99 -11.10 -0.41 -17.22
N TYR A 100 -10.97 0.89 -17.48
CA TYR A 100 -11.94 1.67 -18.27
C TYR A 100 -12.08 1.19 -19.72
N GLN A 101 -11.09 0.48 -20.26
CA GLN A 101 -11.12 -0.10 -21.59
C GLN A 101 -11.71 -1.53 -21.62
N GLY A 102 -12.15 -2.05 -20.47
CA GLY A 102 -12.76 -3.37 -20.37
C GLY A 102 -14.06 -3.47 -21.17
N ALA A 103 -14.28 -4.62 -21.80
CA ALA A 103 -15.47 -4.90 -22.60
C ALA A 103 -16.70 -5.13 -21.73
N THR A 104 -16.50 -5.69 -20.52
CA THR A 104 -17.57 -6.07 -19.59
C THR A 104 -17.49 -5.30 -18.27
N ASN A 105 -18.63 -5.21 -17.56
CA ASN A 105 -18.66 -4.65 -16.20
C ASN A 105 -17.73 -5.40 -15.24
N PHE A 106 -17.56 -6.71 -15.44
CA PHE A 106 -16.65 -7.52 -14.63
C PHE A 106 -15.20 -7.06 -14.75
N GLU A 107 -14.70 -6.82 -15.97
CA GLU A 107 -13.33 -6.33 -16.20
C GLU A 107 -13.10 -4.96 -15.57
N ILE A 108 -14.07 -4.05 -15.70
CA ILE A 108 -14.01 -2.71 -15.12
C ILE A 108 -13.95 -2.80 -13.60
N LEU A 109 -14.86 -3.57 -12.98
CA LEU A 109 -14.92 -3.74 -11.53
C LEU A 109 -13.70 -4.47 -10.97
N TYR A 110 -13.17 -5.47 -11.70
CA TYR A 110 -11.93 -6.16 -11.32
C TYR A 110 -10.75 -5.19 -11.29
N GLY A 111 -10.56 -4.40 -12.36
CA GLY A 111 -9.48 -3.42 -12.42
C GLY A 111 -9.64 -2.31 -11.37
N ALA A 112 -10.86 -1.84 -11.12
CA ALA A 112 -11.14 -0.88 -10.05
C ALA A 112 -10.82 -1.46 -8.66
N GLY A 113 -11.23 -2.70 -8.39
CA GLY A 113 -10.89 -3.41 -7.16
C GLY A 113 -9.39 -3.59 -6.97
N LEU A 114 -8.67 -3.93 -8.04
CA LEU A 114 -7.22 -4.06 -8.03
C LEU A 114 -6.52 -2.71 -7.76
N ALA A 115 -7.01 -1.62 -8.34
CA ALA A 115 -6.51 -0.28 -8.05
C ALA A 115 -6.72 0.11 -6.57
N ILE A 116 -7.92 -0.17 -6.03
CA ILE A 116 -8.24 0.07 -4.62
C ILE A 116 -7.33 -0.77 -3.72
N LEU A 117 -7.06 -2.03 -4.06
CA LEU A 117 -6.16 -2.90 -3.31
C LEU A 117 -4.76 -2.29 -3.20
N PHE A 118 -4.13 -1.97 -4.35
CA PHE A 118 -2.78 -1.38 -4.35
C PHE A 118 -2.73 -0.03 -3.62
N MET A 119 -3.74 0.83 -3.82
CA MET A 119 -3.81 2.13 -3.17
C MET A 119 -3.99 1.99 -1.65
N SER A 120 -4.84 1.06 -1.20
CA SER A 120 -5.08 0.81 0.22
C SER A 120 -3.81 0.32 0.91
N HIS A 121 -3.11 -0.64 0.31
CA HIS A 121 -1.84 -1.13 0.84
C HIS A 121 -0.79 -0.01 0.93
N PHE A 122 -0.69 0.82 -0.12
CA PHE A 122 0.23 1.96 -0.14
C PHE A 122 -0.07 2.97 0.97
N VAL A 123 -1.32 3.43 1.06
CA VAL A 123 -1.75 4.42 2.05
C VAL A 123 -1.63 3.89 3.46
N ILE A 124 -2.02 2.63 3.70
CA ILE A 124 -1.94 2.04 5.04
C ILE A 124 -0.49 1.87 5.47
N ASN A 125 0.37 1.33 4.59
CA ASN A 125 1.79 1.14 4.92
C ASN A 125 2.52 2.48 5.12
N ALA A 126 2.32 3.46 4.24
CA ALA A 126 2.89 4.79 4.43
C ALA A 126 2.35 5.44 5.71
N GLY A 127 1.05 5.39 5.93
CA GLY A 127 0.36 5.98 7.08
C GLY A 127 0.80 5.39 8.42
N MET A 128 0.98 4.08 8.52
CA MET A 128 1.50 3.47 9.76
C MET A 128 2.96 3.86 10.03
N ASN A 129 3.77 4.04 8.99
CA ASN A 129 5.18 4.40 9.12
C ASN A 129 5.41 5.85 9.57
N ILE A 130 4.48 6.75 9.26
CA ILE A 130 4.49 8.16 9.72
C ILE A 130 3.60 8.42 10.93
N GLY A 131 3.03 7.37 11.55
CA GLY A 131 2.21 7.49 12.76
C GLY A 131 0.80 8.04 12.55
N LEU A 132 0.28 8.07 11.31
CA LEU A 132 -1.10 8.46 11.01
C LEU A 132 -2.11 7.31 11.16
N LEU A 133 -1.65 6.07 11.08
CA LEU A 133 -2.47 4.87 11.20
C LEU A 133 -1.86 3.87 12.21
N PRO A 134 -2.68 3.01 12.84
CA PRO A 134 -2.16 1.96 13.71
C PRO A 134 -1.34 0.94 12.92
N VAL A 135 -0.31 0.38 13.55
CA VAL A 135 0.53 -0.68 12.98
C VAL A 135 -0.32 -1.92 12.69
N THR A 136 -0.46 -2.24 11.41
CA THR A 136 -1.37 -3.30 10.93
C THR A 136 -0.68 -4.56 10.43
N GLY A 137 0.60 -4.46 10.05
CA GLY A 137 1.39 -5.56 9.47
C GLY A 137 1.10 -5.79 7.97
N ILE A 138 0.74 -4.71 7.26
CA ILE A 138 0.44 -4.76 5.83
C ILE A 138 1.69 -4.37 5.05
N THR A 139 2.09 -5.24 4.13
CA THR A 139 3.24 -5.02 3.26
C THR A 139 2.92 -4.09 2.10
N LEU A 140 3.95 -3.34 1.68
CA LEU A 140 3.93 -2.45 0.53
C LEU A 140 4.22 -3.26 -0.75
N PRO A 141 3.26 -3.34 -1.70
CA PRO A 141 3.45 -4.04 -2.97
C PRO A 141 4.75 -3.65 -3.68
N PHE A 142 5.43 -4.61 -4.32
CA PHE A 142 6.68 -4.38 -5.08
C PHE A 142 7.90 -3.84 -4.31
N MET A 143 7.76 -3.47 -3.04
CA MET A 143 8.83 -2.92 -2.20
C MET A 143 9.16 -3.83 -1.03
N SER A 144 8.13 -4.28 -0.30
CA SER A 144 8.31 -5.14 0.87
C SER A 144 8.77 -6.54 0.50
N TYR A 145 9.59 -7.13 1.37
CA TYR A 145 10.03 -8.51 1.26
C TYR A 145 8.87 -9.48 1.57
N GLY A 146 8.27 -10.06 0.54
CA GLY A 146 7.15 -10.98 0.71
C GLY A 146 6.80 -11.70 -0.57
N GLY A 147 7.39 -12.88 -0.79
CA GLY A 147 7.27 -13.63 -2.04
C GLY A 147 5.82 -13.90 -2.45
N THR A 148 4.98 -14.35 -1.52
CA THR A 148 3.56 -14.64 -1.79
C THR A 148 2.78 -13.38 -2.17
N HIS A 149 3.00 -12.27 -1.47
CA HIS A 149 2.32 -11.01 -1.76
C HIS A 149 2.77 -10.43 -3.12
N LEU A 150 4.06 -10.55 -3.43
CA LEU A 150 4.61 -10.16 -4.72
C LEU A 150 4.02 -11.01 -5.87
N LEU A 151 3.99 -12.33 -5.70
CA LEU A 151 3.37 -13.25 -6.66
C LEU A 151 1.88 -12.92 -6.86
N GLY A 152 1.13 -12.73 -5.78
CA GLY A 152 -0.28 -12.35 -5.85
C GLY A 152 -0.50 -11.03 -6.59
N SER A 153 0.37 -10.04 -6.34
CA SER A 153 0.33 -8.76 -7.04
C SER A 153 0.56 -8.91 -8.55
N PHE A 154 1.55 -9.71 -8.96
CA PHE A 154 1.83 -9.98 -10.37
C PHE A 154 0.74 -10.82 -11.04
N VAL A 155 0.16 -11.80 -10.34
CA VAL A 155 -0.97 -12.59 -10.85
C VAL A 155 -2.18 -11.67 -11.08
N GLY A 156 -2.50 -10.78 -10.14
CA GLY A 156 -3.60 -9.82 -10.30
C GLY A 156 -3.41 -8.89 -11.50
N LEU A 157 -2.20 -8.35 -11.67
CA LEU A 157 -1.85 -7.55 -12.84
C LEU A 157 -1.89 -8.38 -14.13
N GLY A 158 -1.41 -9.63 -14.10
CA GLY A 158 -1.42 -10.55 -15.24
C GLY A 158 -2.84 -10.88 -15.70
N ILE A 159 -3.78 -11.08 -14.77
CA ILE A 159 -5.20 -11.27 -15.08
C ILE A 159 -5.77 -10.02 -15.76
N LEU A 160 -5.53 -8.82 -15.20
CA LEU A 160 -5.98 -7.57 -15.81
C LEU A 160 -5.42 -7.37 -17.23
N MET A 161 -4.14 -7.69 -17.43
CA MET A 161 -3.51 -7.62 -18.75
C MET A 161 -4.06 -8.68 -19.71
N GLY A 162 -4.38 -9.87 -19.22
CA GLY A 162 -4.99 -10.95 -19.99
C GLY A 162 -6.39 -10.61 -20.50
N MET A 163 -7.20 -9.95 -19.66
CA MET A 163 -8.54 -9.47 -20.03
C MET A 163 -8.51 -8.57 -21.28
N ARG A 164 -7.47 -7.74 -21.41
CA ARG A 164 -7.29 -6.87 -22.59
C ARG A 164 -7.20 -7.65 -23.91
N ARG A 165 -6.75 -8.91 -23.89
CA ARG A 165 -6.60 -9.75 -25.09
C ARG A 165 -7.92 -10.34 -25.57
N TYR A 166 -8.89 -10.53 -24.68
CA TYR A 166 -10.23 -11.04 -25.00
C TYR A 166 -11.22 -9.94 -25.40
N ARG A 167 -10.71 -8.75 -25.73
CA ARG A 167 -11.47 -7.63 -26.27
C ARG A 167 -11.96 -7.94 -27.70
N MET A 168 -12.73 -9.01 -27.84
CA MET A 168 -13.52 -9.25 -29.02
C MET A 168 -14.48 -8.07 -29.16
N THR A 169 -14.46 -7.51 -30.36
CA THR A 169 -15.28 -6.45 -30.93
C THR A 169 -16.78 -6.63 -30.68
N THR A 170 -17.24 -6.41 -29.47
CA THR A 170 -18.66 -6.10 -29.22
C THR A 170 -18.71 -4.70 -28.67
N HIS A 171 -18.78 -3.75 -29.61
CA HIS A 171 -18.86 -2.32 -29.38
C HIS A 171 -19.89 -1.99 -28.30
N ARG A 172 -19.55 -1.05 -27.42
CA ARG A 172 -20.49 -0.39 -26.49
C ARG A 172 -21.73 0.19 -27.20
N ASP A 173 -21.62 0.40 -28.51
CA ASP A 173 -22.70 0.86 -29.38
C ASP A 173 -23.79 -0.20 -29.61
N VAL A 174 -23.48 -1.50 -29.48
CA VAL A 174 -24.47 -2.58 -29.66
C VAL A 174 -25.51 -2.55 -28.54
N MET A 175 -25.11 -2.30 -27.29
CA MET A 175 -26.07 -2.16 -26.18
C MET A 175 -26.93 -0.89 -26.28
N LYS A 176 -26.45 0.15 -26.97
CA LYS A 176 -27.25 1.36 -27.23
C LYS A 176 -28.34 1.07 -28.28
N ASN A 177 -28.04 0.20 -29.24
CA ASN A 177 -28.98 -0.23 -30.27
C ASN A 177 -29.99 -1.27 -29.75
N GLU A 178 -29.59 -2.15 -28.81
CA GLU A 178 -30.53 -3.07 -28.15
C GLU A 178 -31.63 -2.34 -27.35
N PHE A 179 -31.31 -1.18 -26.75
CA PHE A 179 -32.32 -0.34 -26.08
C PHE A 179 -33.24 0.42 -27.05
N LEU A 180 -32.85 0.55 -28.32
CA LEU A 180 -33.61 1.26 -29.35
C LEU A 180 -34.44 0.33 -30.25
N GLY A 181 -34.33 -0.99 -30.10
CA GLY A 181 -35.13 -1.96 -30.85
C GLY A 181 -34.96 -1.88 -32.37
N LEU A 182 -33.75 -1.55 -32.85
CA LEU A 182 -33.35 -1.59 -34.26
C LEU A 182 -32.31 -2.68 -34.50
#